data_AF-A0A3B4CKS3-F1
#
_entry.id   AF-A0A3B4CKS3-F1
#
_cell.length_a   1.000
_cell.length_b   1.000
_cell.length_c   1.000
_cell.angle_alpha   90.00
_cell.angle_beta   90.00
_cell.angle_gamma   90.00
#
_symmetry.space_group_name_H-M   'P 1'
#
loop_
_entity.id
_entity.type
_entity.pdbx_description
1 polymer ?
#
loop_
_entity_poly.entity_id
_entity_poly.type
_entity_poly.pdbx_seq_one_letter_code
_entity_poly.pdbx_strand_id
1 'polypeptide(L)'
;MILTCYPTITAALISSKQHLPLTNKLRKPVVEKMRRERINNSIEKLKSLQGREFLKQQPDSRQEKADILEMTVHFLMQQQKQQQREQQSYNSVCSASASEGYGRCVQEAVIFLSQCGVQTPSQRRLLSHFLTMQPSMEKSTSVLLICSSVCNISSN
;
A
#
# COMPACT_ATOMS: atom_id res chain seq x y z
N MET A 1 59.52 0.92 -3.57
CA MET A 1 58.77 0.53 -4.79
C MET A 1 57.96 1.74 -5.23
N ILE A 2 58.48 2.48 -6.22
CA ILE A 2 57.88 2.71 -7.55
C ILE A 2 56.60 3.55 -7.47
N LEU A 3 56.69 4.88 -7.66
CA LEU A 3 56.63 5.64 -8.93
C LEU A 3 55.22 5.74 -9.57
N THR A 4 54.73 6.98 -9.65
CA THR A 4 53.95 7.61 -10.75
C THR A 4 52.53 7.08 -11.03
N CYS A 5 51.51 7.86 -11.43
CA CYS A 5 51.43 8.99 -12.38
C CYS A 5 50.07 9.70 -12.15
N TYR A 6 50.00 11.02 -11.91
CA TYR A 6 49.73 12.12 -12.88
C TYR A 6 48.31 12.73 -12.70
N PRO A 7 48.04 14.01 -13.07
CA PRO A 7 48.83 15.22 -12.85
C PRO A 7 48.04 16.38 -12.22
N THR A 8 48.80 17.31 -11.64
CA THR A 8 48.43 18.71 -11.43
C THR A 8 48.57 19.46 -12.76
N ILE A 9 47.53 20.14 -13.24
CA ILE A 9 47.66 21.21 -14.24
C ILE A 9 46.93 22.47 -13.75
N THR A 10 47.75 23.32 -13.15
CA THR A 10 47.86 24.79 -13.35
C THR A 10 46.57 25.59 -13.55
N ALA A 11 46.19 26.32 -12.50
CA ALA A 11 45.43 27.55 -12.58
C ALA A 11 46.17 28.57 -13.46
N ALA A 12 45.77 28.70 -14.72
CA ALA A 12 46.19 29.80 -15.60
C ALA A 12 45.02 30.76 -15.80
N LEU A 13 45.24 31.97 -15.31
CA LEU A 13 44.50 33.20 -15.46
C LEU A 13 43.98 33.42 -16.89
N ILE A 14 42.66 33.55 -17.04
CA ILE A 14 42.09 34.57 -17.94
C ILE A 14 40.98 35.28 -17.17
N SER A 15 41.41 36.16 -16.26
CA SER A 15 40.62 37.33 -15.90
C SER A 15 40.84 38.34 -17.02
N SER A 16 39.93 38.41 -17.98
CA SER A 16 39.74 39.61 -18.78
C SER A 16 38.30 40.04 -18.63
N LYS A 17 38.11 41.06 -17.78
CA LYS A 17 36.85 41.78 -17.63
C LYS A 17 36.47 42.42 -18.97
N GLN A 18 35.47 41.84 -19.64
CA GLN A 18 34.54 42.63 -20.44
C GLN A 18 33.12 42.28 -20.00
N HIS A 19 32.61 43.09 -19.07
CA HIS A 19 31.20 43.16 -18.79
C HIS A 19 30.50 43.78 -20.00
N LEU A 20 29.90 42.93 -20.86
CA LEU A 20 28.91 43.34 -21.85
C LEU A 20 27.69 42.39 -21.73
N PRO A 21 26.45 42.90 -21.68
CA PRO A 21 25.28 42.12 -21.28
C PRO A 21 24.78 41.21 -22.42
N LEU A 22 25.54 40.19 -22.76
CA LEU A 22 25.14 39.09 -23.67
C LEU A 22 24.76 37.82 -22.90
N THR A 23 24.96 37.80 -21.59
CA THR A 23 24.76 36.63 -20.74
C THR A 23 23.30 36.19 -20.64
N ASN A 24 22.34 37.12 -20.73
CA ASN A 24 20.92 36.79 -20.71
C ASN A 24 20.39 36.27 -22.06
N LYS A 25 21.04 36.63 -23.18
CA LYS A 25 20.63 36.21 -24.54
C LYS A 25 21.14 34.80 -24.89
N LEU A 26 22.27 34.37 -24.32
CA LEU A 26 22.89 33.06 -24.58
C LEU A 26 22.72 32.04 -23.44
N ARG A 27 22.54 32.45 -22.17
CA ARG A 27 22.22 31.49 -21.09
C ARG A 27 20.80 30.95 -21.19
N LYS A 28 19.83 31.81 -21.53
CA LYS A 28 18.43 31.41 -21.74
C LYS A 28 18.29 30.26 -22.76
N PRO A 29 18.92 30.29 -23.96
CA PRO A 29 18.83 29.17 -24.90
C PRO A 29 19.53 27.90 -24.41
N VAL A 30 20.62 27.99 -23.64
CA VAL A 30 21.28 26.80 -23.07
C VAL A 30 20.42 26.14 -21.99
N VAL A 31 19.85 26.92 -21.06
CA VAL A 31 18.98 26.40 -19.99
C VAL A 31 17.71 25.79 -20.59
N GLU A 32 17.13 26.42 -21.61
CA GLU A 32 15.96 25.88 -22.31
C GLU A 32 16.29 24.60 -23.10
N LYS A 33 17.49 24.51 -23.71
CA LYS A 33 17.97 23.27 -24.33
C LYS A 33 18.03 22.13 -23.30
N MET A 34 18.61 22.36 -22.13
CA MET A 34 18.65 21.37 -21.05
C MET A 34 17.25 21.01 -20.54
N ARG A 35 16.34 21.98 -20.46
CA ARG A 35 14.94 21.73 -20.05
C ARG A 35 14.25 20.80 -21.06
N ARG A 36 14.40 21.07 -22.36
CA ARG A 36 13.84 20.25 -23.44
C ARG A 36 14.42 18.83 -23.44
N GLU A 37 15.72 18.71 -23.22
CA GLU A 37 16.40 17.41 -23.11
C GLU A 37 15.86 16.60 -21.92
N ARG A 38 15.73 17.22 -20.74
CA ARG A 38 15.11 16.57 -19.57
C ARG A 38 13.70 16.09 -19.85
N ILE A 39 12.87 16.91 -20.51
CA ILE A 39 11.50 16.54 -20.87
C ILE A 39 11.50 15.33 -21.83
N ASN A 40 12.34 15.36 -22.87
CA ASN A 40 12.44 14.26 -23.82
C ASN A 40 12.90 12.96 -23.15
N ASN A 41 13.92 13.03 -22.30
CA ASN A 41 14.42 11.88 -21.55
C ASN A 41 13.34 11.28 -20.63
N SER A 42 12.53 12.13 -19.98
CA SER A 42 11.40 11.64 -19.17
C SER A 42 10.32 10.97 -20.03
N ILE A 43 9.98 11.53 -21.20
CA ILE A 43 9.02 10.93 -22.13
C ILE A 43 9.51 9.55 -22.61
N GLU A 44 10.79 9.40 -22.94
CA GLU A 44 11.38 8.11 -23.33
C GLU A 44 11.34 7.08 -22.21
N LYS A 45 11.62 7.51 -20.96
CA LYS A 45 11.46 6.65 -19.78
C LYS A 45 10.01 6.22 -19.57
N LEU A 46 9.04 7.11 -19.81
CA LEU A 46 7.63 6.74 -19.73
C LEU A 46 7.27 5.66 -20.75
N LYS A 47 7.82 5.73 -21.98
CA LYS A 47 7.62 4.67 -22.99
C LYS A 47 8.15 3.32 -22.52
N SER A 48 9.36 3.28 -21.92
CA SER A 48 9.95 2.02 -21.48
C SER A 48 9.26 1.41 -20.25
N LEU A 49 8.76 2.25 -19.33
CA LEU A 49 8.05 1.80 -18.13
C LEU A 49 6.65 1.25 -18.41
N GLN A 50 5.97 1.73 -19.47
CA GLN A 50 4.61 1.31 -19.80
C GLN A 50 4.50 -0.13 -20.37
N GLY A 51 5.61 -0.82 -20.64
CA GLY A 51 5.64 -2.27 -20.81
C GLY A 51 4.69 -2.86 -21.87
N ARG A 52 4.17 -4.08 -21.60
CA ARG A 52 3.41 -4.93 -22.55
C ARG A 52 2.09 -4.32 -23.04
N GLU A 53 1.45 -3.45 -22.27
CA GLU A 53 0.26 -2.70 -22.70
C GLU A 53 0.55 -1.79 -23.90
N PHE A 54 1.78 -1.28 -24.01
CA PHE A 54 2.26 -0.47 -25.13
C PHE A 54 2.59 -1.32 -26.37
N LEU A 55 3.28 -2.46 -26.18
CA LEU A 55 3.68 -3.37 -27.26
C LEU A 55 2.49 -4.04 -27.97
N LYS A 56 1.35 -4.20 -27.27
CA LYS A 56 0.13 -4.75 -27.86
C LYS A 56 -0.56 -3.80 -28.84
N GLN A 57 -0.37 -2.48 -28.71
CA GLN A 57 -1.10 -1.51 -29.53
C GLN A 57 -0.38 -1.14 -30.82
N GLN A 58 0.96 -1.09 -30.84
CA GLN A 58 1.77 -1.14 -32.07
C GLN A 58 3.27 -1.16 -31.70
N PRO A 59 4.02 -2.22 -32.04
CA PRO A 59 5.46 -2.28 -31.76
C PRO A 59 6.31 -1.34 -32.63
N ASP A 60 5.84 -0.96 -33.83
CA ASP A 60 6.59 -0.13 -34.80
C ASP A 60 5.94 1.24 -35.09
N SER A 61 4.94 1.68 -34.32
CA SER A 61 4.36 3.01 -34.52
C SER A 61 5.27 4.10 -33.99
N ARG A 62 5.42 5.17 -34.77
CA ARG A 62 5.94 6.45 -34.29
C ARG A 62 4.90 7.12 -33.38
N GLN A 63 4.78 6.65 -32.15
CA GLN A 63 3.83 7.20 -31.18
C GLN A 63 4.12 8.68 -30.93
N GLU A 64 3.08 9.49 -31.02
CA GLU A 64 3.16 10.92 -30.77
C GLU A 64 3.35 11.18 -29.28
N LYS A 65 3.86 12.37 -28.93
CA LYS A 65 4.08 12.72 -27.52
C LYS A 65 2.79 12.79 -26.71
N ALA A 66 1.67 13.13 -27.36
CA ALA A 66 0.36 13.18 -26.72
C ALA A 66 -0.10 11.77 -26.32
N ASP A 67 -0.01 10.79 -27.23
CA ASP A 67 -0.42 9.40 -26.99
C ASP A 67 0.33 8.77 -25.81
N ILE A 68 1.63 9.01 -25.72
CA ILE A 68 2.45 8.51 -24.61
C ILE A 68 1.93 9.05 -23.28
N LEU A 69 1.62 10.34 -23.22
CA LEU A 69 1.16 10.99 -22.00
C LEU A 69 -0.25 10.53 -21.63
N GLU A 70 -1.15 10.42 -22.60
CA GLU A 70 -2.51 9.93 -22.39
C GLU A 70 -2.52 8.49 -21.86
N MET A 71 -1.75 7.59 -22.49
CA MET A 71 -1.62 6.22 -22.03
C MET A 71 -0.99 6.14 -20.63
N THR A 72 -0.01 7.00 -20.34
CA THR A 72 0.60 7.08 -19.00
C THR A 72 -0.45 7.45 -17.96
N VAL A 73 -1.29 8.45 -18.24
CA VAL A 73 -2.35 8.89 -17.32
C VAL A 73 -3.34 7.75 -17.09
N HIS A 74 -3.79 7.08 -18.15
CA HIS A 74 -4.70 5.95 -18.04
C HIS A 74 -4.09 4.82 -17.19
N PHE A 75 -2.83 4.46 -17.46
CA PHE A 75 -2.09 3.45 -16.69
C PHE A 75 -2.02 3.80 -15.19
N LEU A 76 -1.64 5.04 -14.86
CA LEU A 76 -1.53 5.49 -13.47
C LEU A 76 -2.88 5.50 -12.76
N MET A 77 -3.96 5.94 -13.43
CA MET A 77 -5.31 5.90 -12.89
C MET A 77 -5.76 4.46 -12.62
N GLN A 78 -5.49 3.54 -13.54
CA GLN A 78 -5.81 2.12 -13.37
C GLN A 78 -5.03 1.51 -12.20
N GLN A 79 -3.73 1.81 -12.10
CA GLN A 79 -2.87 1.33 -11.02
C GLN A 79 -3.34 1.86 -9.66
N GLN A 80 -3.68 3.15 -9.56
CA GLN A 80 -4.20 3.74 -8.33
C GLN A 80 -5.51 3.08 -7.89
N LYS A 81 -6.44 2.85 -8.83
CA LYS A 81 -7.71 2.16 -8.55
C LYS A 81 -7.48 0.73 -8.09
N GLN A 82 -6.51 0.03 -8.69
CA GLN A 82 -6.15 -1.32 -8.29
C GLN A 82 -5.60 -1.35 -6.86
N GLN A 83 -4.67 -0.46 -6.51
CA GLN A 83 -4.11 -0.35 -5.16
C GLN A 83 -5.19 -0.04 -4.12
N GLN A 84 -6.14 0.84 -4.42
CA GLN A 84 -7.25 1.14 -3.51
C GLN A 84 -8.13 -0.10 -3.25
N ARG A 85 -8.44 -0.88 -4.29
CA ARG A 85 -9.20 -2.13 -4.15
C ARG A 85 -8.44 -3.17 -3.33
N GLU A 86 -7.15 -3.31 -3.54
CA GLU A 86 -6.31 -4.24 -2.78
C GLU A 86 -6.23 -3.86 -1.31
N GLN A 87 -6.10 -2.56 -0.99
CA GLN A 87 -6.12 -2.06 0.38
C GLN A 87 -7.47 -2.29 1.06
N GLN A 88 -8.58 -2.03 0.37
CA GLN A 88 -9.93 -2.30 0.89
C GLN A 88 -10.14 -3.81 1.13
N SER A 89 -9.72 -4.65 0.19
CA SER A 89 -9.80 -6.10 0.33
C SER A 89 -8.96 -6.61 1.49
N TYR A 90 -7.73 -6.11 1.66
CA TYR A 90 -6.86 -6.47 2.77
C TYR A 90 -7.48 -6.08 4.11
N ASN A 91 -7.96 -4.84 4.25
CA ASN A 91 -8.62 -4.36 5.47
C ASN A 91 -9.88 -5.18 5.78
N SER A 92 -10.69 -5.50 4.77
CA SER A 92 -11.87 -6.36 4.93
C SER A 92 -11.48 -7.76 5.40
N VAL A 93 -10.49 -8.40 4.78
CA VAL A 93 -10.04 -9.75 5.15
C VAL A 93 -9.45 -9.78 6.56
N CYS A 94 -8.64 -8.79 6.93
CA CYS A 94 -8.10 -8.66 8.28
C CYS A 94 -9.19 -8.42 9.33
N SER A 95 -10.18 -7.58 9.02
CA SER A 95 -11.32 -7.37 9.94
C SER A 95 -12.18 -8.62 10.10
N ALA A 96 -12.41 -9.36 9.02
CA ALA A 96 -13.18 -10.60 9.04
C ALA A 96 -12.45 -11.69 9.84
N SER A 97 -11.15 -11.89 9.60
CA SER A 97 -10.35 -12.87 10.34
C SER A 97 -10.17 -12.51 11.82
N ALA A 98 -10.04 -11.21 12.15
CA ALA A 98 -10.02 -10.76 13.53
C ALA A 98 -11.36 -10.98 14.24
N SER A 99 -12.49 -10.70 13.57
CA SER A 99 -13.83 -10.93 14.12
C SER A 99 -14.11 -12.43 14.32
N GLU A 100 -13.64 -13.28 13.41
CA GLU A 100 -13.76 -14.73 13.52
C GLU A 100 -12.90 -15.27 14.67
N GLY A 101 -11.64 -14.84 14.78
CA GLY A 101 -10.75 -15.23 15.86
C GLY A 101 -11.28 -14.79 17.23
N TYR A 102 -11.84 -13.58 17.32
CA TYR A 102 -12.53 -13.10 18.50
C TYR A 102 -13.74 -13.98 18.87
N GLY A 103 -14.60 -14.29 17.89
CA GLY A 103 -15.76 -15.15 18.09
C GLY A 103 -15.39 -16.54 18.61
N ARG A 104 -14.35 -17.16 18.04
CA ARG A 104 -13.81 -18.45 18.52
C ARG A 104 -13.27 -18.36 19.95
N CYS A 105 -12.52 -17.31 20.27
CA CYS A 105 -11.99 -17.12 21.63
C CYS A 105 -13.11 -16.98 22.67
N VAL A 106 -14.14 -16.17 22.36
CA VAL A 106 -15.32 -16.03 23.23
C VAL A 106 -16.06 -17.36 23.37
N GLN A 107 -16.22 -18.11 22.29
CA GLN A 107 -16.87 -19.43 22.31
C GLN A 107 -16.11 -20.42 23.21
N GLU A 108 -14.79 -20.51 23.07
CA GLU A 108 -13.95 -21.36 23.93
C GLU A 108 -14.01 -20.93 25.40
N ALA A 109 -14.03 -19.62 25.68
CA ALA A 109 -14.18 -19.11 27.04
C ALA A 109 -15.54 -19.49 27.65
N VAL A 110 -16.61 -19.44 26.87
CA VAL A 110 -17.95 -19.90 27.30
C VAL A 110 -17.95 -21.39 27.60
N ILE A 111 -17.36 -22.21 26.71
CA ILE A 111 -17.25 -23.67 26.89
C ILE A 111 -16.49 -23.97 28.19
N PHE A 112 -15.31 -23.39 28.37
CA PHE A 112 -14.49 -23.58 29.56
C PHE A 112 -15.23 -23.21 30.85
N LEU A 113 -15.86 -22.03 30.89
CA LEU A 113 -16.61 -21.56 32.07
C LEU A 113 -17.86 -22.40 32.35
N SER A 114 -18.47 -23.00 31.32
CA SER A 114 -19.64 -23.89 31.48
C SER A 114 -19.29 -25.25 32.08
N GLN A 115 -18.04 -25.72 31.87
CA GLN A 115 -17.55 -27.02 32.36
C GLN A 115 -16.96 -26.94 33.78
N CYS A 116 -16.80 -25.73 34.34
CA CYS A 116 -16.37 -25.56 35.72
C CYS A 116 -17.45 -26.04 36.71
N GLY A 117 -17.18 -27.13 37.44
CA GLY A 117 -18.09 -27.70 38.45
C GLY A 117 -18.35 -26.81 39.68
N VAL A 118 -17.53 -25.76 39.90
CA VAL A 118 -17.77 -24.74 40.93
C VAL A 118 -17.94 -23.39 40.23
N GLN A 119 -19.15 -22.82 40.29
CA GLN A 119 -19.50 -21.54 39.67
C GLN A 119 -19.56 -20.43 40.73
N THR A 120 -18.44 -19.74 40.91
CA THR A 120 -18.37 -18.51 41.71
C THR A 120 -19.30 -17.42 41.12
N PRO A 121 -19.78 -16.45 41.92
CA PRO A 121 -20.55 -15.32 41.42
C PRO A 121 -19.85 -14.55 40.28
N SER A 122 -18.52 -14.44 40.34
CA SER A 122 -17.71 -13.79 39.31
C SER A 122 -17.70 -14.58 37.99
N GLN A 123 -17.61 -15.91 38.03
CA GLN A 123 -17.69 -16.75 36.83
C GLN A 123 -19.06 -16.64 36.16
N ARG A 124 -20.15 -16.62 36.94
CA ARG A 124 -21.51 -16.42 36.38
C ARG A 124 -21.66 -15.06 35.69
N ARG A 125 -21.11 -13.99 36.29
CA ARG A 125 -21.10 -12.65 35.67
C ARG A 125 -20.28 -12.62 34.38
N LEU A 126 -19.10 -13.26 34.38
CA LEU A 126 -18.23 -13.31 33.21
C LEU A 126 -18.85 -14.13 32.07
N LEU A 127 -19.46 -15.28 32.39
CA LEU A 127 -20.20 -16.10 31.43
C LEU A 127 -21.37 -15.32 30.82
N SER A 128 -22.18 -14.66 31.65
CA SER A 128 -23.27 -13.79 31.17
C SER A 128 -22.76 -12.70 30.24
N HIS A 129 -21.63 -12.07 30.56
CA HIS A 129 -21.02 -11.05 29.71
C HIS A 129 -20.61 -11.62 28.34
N PHE A 130 -19.94 -12.78 28.30
CA PHE A 130 -19.55 -13.41 27.04
C PHE A 130 -20.74 -13.83 26.17
N LEU A 131 -21.84 -14.28 26.79
CA LEU A 131 -23.08 -14.59 26.08
C LEU A 131 -23.74 -13.33 25.49
N THR A 132 -23.69 -12.18 26.17
CA THR A 132 -24.20 -10.90 25.64
C THR A 132 -23.30 -10.28 24.58
N MET A 133 -22.01 -10.62 24.57
CA MET A 133 -21.01 -10.12 23.61
C MET A 133 -21.02 -10.90 22.29
N GLN A 134 -21.70 -12.05 22.21
CA GLN A 134 -21.80 -12.82 20.97
C GLN A 134 -22.62 -12.04 19.92
N PRO A 135 -22.02 -11.60 18.80
CA PRO A 135 -22.79 -11.06 17.69
C PRO A 135 -23.54 -12.22 17.02
N SER A 136 -24.87 -12.23 17.09
CA SER A 136 -25.81 -13.04 16.28
C SER A 136 -25.16 -14.23 15.55
N MET A 137 -24.72 -15.25 16.29
CA MET A 137 -24.14 -16.45 15.70
C MET A 137 -25.26 -17.36 15.20
N GLU A 138 -25.86 -17.05 14.05
CA GLU A 138 -26.91 -17.87 13.43
C GLU A 138 -26.43 -19.26 12.94
N LYS A 139 -25.20 -19.70 13.26
CA LYS A 139 -24.65 -20.98 12.75
C LYS A 139 -24.05 -21.90 13.80
N SER A 140 -24.37 -21.75 15.08
CA SER A 140 -23.96 -22.75 16.09
C SER A 140 -25.09 -23.10 17.04
N THR A 141 -26.10 -23.76 16.48
CA THR A 141 -27.22 -24.41 17.19
C THR A 141 -26.77 -25.35 18.31
N SER A 142 -25.51 -25.82 18.28
CA SER A 142 -24.91 -26.70 19.30
C SER A 142 -24.56 -26.01 20.62
N VAL A 143 -24.29 -24.70 20.65
CA VAL A 143 -23.82 -24.00 21.87
C VAL A 143 -24.99 -23.54 22.76
N LEU A 144 -26.11 -23.13 22.15
CA LEU A 144 -27.33 -22.79 22.89
C LEU A 144 -27.87 -23.99 23.69
N LEU A 145 -27.73 -25.20 23.15
CA LEU A 145 -28.10 -26.47 23.79
C LEU A 145 -27.24 -26.81 25.02
N ILE A 146 -25.96 -26.40 25.03
CA ILE A 146 -25.05 -26.63 26.16
C ILE A 146 -25.40 -25.68 27.31
N CYS A 147 -25.74 -24.42 27.02
CA CYS A 147 -26.06 -23.43 28.06
C CYS A 147 -27.46 -23.63 28.68
N SER A 148 -28.45 -24.09 27.90
CA SER A 148 -29.80 -24.40 28.43
C SER A 148 -29.82 -25.54 29.44
N SER A 149 -28.80 -26.40 29.42
CA SER A 149 -28.65 -27.51 30.36
C SER A 149 -28.02 -27.07 31.69
N VAL A 150 -27.22 -26.00 31.69
CA VAL A 150 -26.51 -25.49 32.88
C VAL A 150 -27.35 -24.49 33.68
N CYS A 151 -28.27 -23.76 33.03
CA CYS A 151 -29.13 -22.79 33.72
C CYS A 151 -30.38 -23.38 34.40
N ASN A 152 -30.66 -24.68 34.26
CA ASN A 152 -31.84 -25.33 34.87
C ASN A 152 -31.59 -25.94 36.27
N ILE A 153 -30.45 -25.65 36.91
CA ILE A 153 -30.15 -26.10 38.29
C ILE A 153 -30.05 -24.89 39.23
N SER A 154 -31.11 -24.08 39.27
CA SER A 154 -31.39 -23.16 40.39
C SER A 154 -32.81 -22.59 40.30
N SER A 155 -33.80 -23.47 40.42
CA SER A 155 -35.16 -23.12 40.87
C SER A 155 -35.83 -24.38 41.44
N ASN A 156 -35.28 -24.86 42.56
CA ASN A 156 -36.00 -25.36 43.73
C ASN A 156 -34.98 -25.61 44.86
#